data_AF-A0A848HVD6-F1
#
_entry.id   AF-A0A848HVD6-F1
#
_cell.length_a   1.000
_cell.length_b   1.000
_cell.length_c   1.000
_cell.angle_alpha   90.00
_cell.angle_beta   90.00
_cell.angle_gamma   90.00
#
_symmetry.space_group_name_H-M   'P 1'
#
loop_
_entity.id
_entity.type
_entity.pdbx_description
1 polymer ?
#
loop_
_entity_poly.entity_id
_entity_poly.type
_entity_poly.pdbx_seq_one_letter_code
_entity_poly.pdbx_strand_id
1 'polypeptide(L)'
;MLTEGVHSLVDSGNQLLLLYGQARAKKPADAVHPFGYGRELYFWAFVVAILIFAVGAGVSIYEGWLHIRQPEPLRDPAVNYIVFGIAFLLEGTSWTIAVREFGHKRGLSSWWHEQRYYSNFSPRLDHGDMAVLKVQHWLQATGATDARLARLAEISGLEERTLLRRFIKVTGLTSINYCQRLRVANAQELRRSSVLPIDRIAWDVGYADTSSFRKLFVRIVGLTPGEYRLRFRGR
;
A
#
# COMPACT_ATOMS: atom_id res chain seq x y z
N MET A 1 2.93 44.04 9.31
CA MET A 1 1.45 44.13 9.38
C MET A 1 0.75 43.63 8.11
N LEU A 2 0.97 44.22 6.93
CA LEU A 2 0.28 43.76 5.70
C LEU A 2 0.76 42.36 5.24
N THR A 3 2.07 42.09 5.31
CA THR A 3 2.66 40.79 4.96
C THR A 3 2.22 39.65 5.88
N GLU A 4 2.06 39.91 7.19
CA GLU A 4 1.52 38.95 8.17
C GLU A 4 0.04 38.63 7.92
N GLY A 5 -0.73 39.63 7.48
CA GLY A 5 -2.13 39.45 7.08
C GLY A 5 -2.28 38.58 5.83
N VAL A 6 -1.40 38.75 4.84
CA VAL A 6 -1.40 37.92 3.62
C VAL A 6 -0.99 36.48 3.93
N HIS A 7 0.05 36.28 4.75
CA HIS A 7 0.48 34.92 5.15
C HIS A 7 -0.63 34.17 5.91
N SER A 8 -1.26 34.80 6.90
CA SER A 8 -2.36 34.19 7.67
C SER A 8 -3.59 33.87 6.81
N LEU A 9 -3.91 34.71 5.82
CA LEU A 9 -4.97 34.45 4.85
C LEU A 9 -4.68 33.21 3.99
N VAL A 10 -3.46 33.10 3.48
CA VAL A 10 -3.02 31.97 2.64
C VAL A 10 -3.03 30.67 3.44
N ASP A 11 -2.50 30.67 4.66
CA ASP A 11 -2.50 29.48 5.53
C ASP A 11 -3.91 29.04 5.91
N SER A 12 -4.79 29.99 6.26
CA SER A 12 -6.19 29.68 6.57
C SER A 12 -6.92 29.08 5.36
N GLY A 13 -6.66 29.60 4.15
CA GLY A 13 -7.22 29.06 2.91
C GLY A 13 -6.77 27.63 2.63
N ASN A 14 -5.48 27.34 2.81
CA ASN A 14 -4.92 26.00 2.64
C ASN A 14 -5.51 24.99 3.64
N GLN A 15 -5.68 25.40 4.90
CA GLN A 15 -6.34 24.57 5.92
C GLN A 15 -7.80 24.29 5.58
N LEU A 16 -8.55 25.29 5.09
CA LEU A 16 -9.93 25.08 4.65
C LEU A 16 -10.04 24.10 3.48
N LEU A 17 -9.10 24.16 2.53
CA LEU A 17 -9.04 23.22 1.40
C LEU A 17 -8.74 21.79 1.87
N LEU A 18 -7.83 21.61 2.83
CA LEU A 18 -7.56 20.29 3.42
C LEU A 18 -8.78 19.74 4.17
N LEU A 19 -9.47 20.58 4.96
CA LEU A 19 -10.71 20.20 5.64
C LEU A 19 -11.80 19.81 4.65
N TYR A 20 -11.94 20.56 3.55
CA TYR A 20 -12.85 20.21 2.47
C TYR A 20 -12.49 18.84 1.85
N GLY A 21 -11.20 18.62 1.55
CA GLY A 21 -10.73 17.33 1.02
C GLY A 21 -10.99 16.16 1.97
N GLN A 22 -10.81 16.36 3.27
CA GLN A 22 -11.15 15.36 4.29
C GLN A 22 -12.66 15.08 4.35
N ALA A 23 -13.50 16.11 4.30
CA ALA A 23 -14.96 15.93 4.29
C ALA A 23 -15.41 15.16 3.05
N ARG A 24 -14.81 15.44 1.88
CA ARG A 24 -15.12 14.78 0.62
C ARG A 24 -14.65 13.32 0.58
N ALA A 25 -13.46 13.05 1.12
CA ALA A 25 -12.89 11.71 1.22
C ALA A 25 -13.69 10.76 2.13
N LYS A 26 -14.48 11.29 3.07
CA LYS A 26 -15.38 10.50 3.94
C LYS A 26 -16.67 10.02 3.24
N LYS A 27 -16.94 10.43 2.00
CA LYS A 27 -18.13 9.99 1.26
C LYS A 27 -18.07 8.47 0.97
N PRO A 28 -19.18 7.74 1.15
CA PRO A 28 -19.27 6.32 0.82
C PRO A 28 -19.15 6.09 -0.69
N ALA A 29 -18.87 4.84 -1.08
CA ALA A 29 -18.79 4.44 -2.48
C ALA A 29 -20.13 4.62 -3.21
N ASP A 30 -20.06 5.05 -4.47
CA ASP A 30 -21.21 5.18 -5.37
C ASP A 30 -20.92 4.47 -6.71
N ALA A 31 -21.90 4.49 -7.63
CA ALA A 31 -21.78 3.81 -8.92
C ALA A 31 -20.63 4.35 -9.79
N VAL A 32 -20.19 5.59 -9.57
CA VAL A 32 -19.10 6.24 -10.30
C VAL A 32 -17.75 5.96 -9.65
N HIS A 33 -17.70 5.81 -8.32
CA HIS A 33 -16.52 5.47 -7.52
C HIS A 33 -16.79 4.22 -6.65
N PRO A 34 -16.69 3.01 -7.23
CA PRO A 34 -17.01 1.76 -6.54
C PRO A 34 -16.15 1.46 -5.30
N PHE A 35 -14.98 2.09 -5.23
CA PHE A 35 -14.02 1.93 -4.12
C PHE A 35 -14.06 3.09 -3.11
N GLY A 36 -15.03 4.02 -3.24
CA GLY A 36 -15.16 5.19 -2.38
C GLY A 36 -14.23 6.34 -2.74
N TYR A 37 -14.39 7.46 -2.03
CA TYR A 37 -13.73 8.73 -2.31
C TYR A 37 -12.43 8.95 -1.51
N GLY A 38 -11.95 7.94 -0.77
CA GLY A 38 -10.79 8.09 0.12
C GLY A 38 -9.52 8.60 -0.57
N ARG A 39 -9.37 8.36 -1.88
CA ARG A 39 -8.22 8.85 -2.66
C ARG A 39 -8.27 10.34 -2.96
N GLU A 40 -9.42 11.00 -2.84
CA GLU A 40 -9.54 12.44 -3.08
C GLU A 40 -8.73 13.26 -2.07
N LEU A 41 -8.49 12.75 -0.86
CA LEU A 41 -7.65 13.44 0.13
C LEU A 41 -6.25 13.75 -0.44
N TYR A 42 -5.66 12.80 -1.18
CA TYR A 42 -4.35 12.99 -1.81
C TYR A 42 -4.39 14.04 -2.93
N PHE A 43 -5.49 14.09 -3.68
CA PHE A 43 -5.71 15.11 -4.68
C PHE A 43 -5.79 16.51 -4.06
N TRP A 44 -6.58 16.68 -2.99
CA TRP A 44 -6.70 17.97 -2.31
C TRP A 44 -5.40 18.39 -1.61
N ALA A 45 -4.67 17.46 -1.00
CA ALA A 45 -3.35 17.73 -0.45
C ALA A 45 -2.34 18.17 -1.53
N PHE A 46 -2.41 17.57 -2.72
CA PHE A 46 -1.58 17.96 -3.86
C PHE A 46 -1.92 19.37 -4.37
N VAL A 47 -3.21 19.71 -4.49
CA VAL A 47 -3.65 21.07 -4.86
C VAL A 47 -3.14 22.11 -3.86
N VAL A 48 -3.22 21.82 -2.57
CA VAL A 48 -2.71 22.71 -1.51
C VAL A 48 -1.18 22.87 -1.63
N ALA A 49 -0.43 21.81 -1.90
CA ALA A 49 1.01 21.89 -2.11
C ALA A 49 1.37 22.80 -3.30
N ILE A 50 0.64 22.69 -4.42
CA ILE A 50 0.82 23.58 -5.58
C ILE A 50 0.54 25.03 -5.20
N LEU A 51 -0.55 25.30 -4.46
CA LEU A 51 -0.93 26.65 -4.06
C LEU A 51 0.11 27.30 -3.15
N ILE A 52 0.56 26.58 -2.11
CA ILE A 52 1.62 27.05 -1.20
C ILE A 52 2.87 27.42 -2.01
N PHE A 53 3.30 26.52 -2.90
CA PHE A 53 4.49 26.73 -3.70
C PHE A 53 4.34 27.88 -4.69
N ALA A 54 3.23 27.96 -5.42
CA ALA A 54 3.00 28.99 -6.42
C ALA A 54 2.89 30.39 -5.79
N VAL A 55 2.16 30.51 -4.68
CA VAL A 55 2.05 31.78 -3.94
C VAL A 55 3.41 32.17 -3.35
N GLY A 56 4.11 31.22 -2.71
CA GLY A 56 5.44 31.47 -2.13
C GLY A 56 6.48 31.87 -3.17
N ALA A 57 6.47 31.22 -4.34
CA ALA A 57 7.34 31.58 -5.46
C ALA A 57 7.00 32.96 -6.03
N GLY A 58 5.70 33.27 -6.19
CA GLY A 58 5.26 34.58 -6.66
C GLY A 58 5.69 35.73 -5.75
N VAL A 59 5.51 35.58 -4.43
CA VAL A 59 5.96 36.56 -3.44
C VAL A 59 7.47 36.70 -3.45
N SER A 60 8.21 35.58 -3.48
CA SER A 60 9.69 35.60 -3.55
C SER A 60 10.21 36.33 -4.80
N ILE A 61 9.60 36.11 -5.96
CA ILE A 61 9.96 36.79 -7.20
C ILE A 61 9.63 38.28 -7.11
N TYR A 62 8.46 38.64 -6.58
CA TYR A 62 8.03 40.03 -6.43
C TYR A 62 8.96 40.81 -5.49
N GLU A 63 9.24 40.29 -4.30
CA GLU A 63 10.16 40.91 -3.35
C GLU A 63 11.58 40.98 -3.92
N GLY A 64 12.05 39.90 -4.55
CA GLY A 64 13.36 39.87 -5.21
C GLY A 64 13.51 40.95 -6.28
N TRP A 65 12.49 41.15 -7.12
CA TRP A 65 12.49 42.22 -8.12
C TRP A 65 12.44 43.62 -7.49
N LEU A 66 11.64 43.79 -6.44
CA LEU A 66 11.56 45.05 -5.70
C LEU A 66 12.92 45.43 -5.11
N HIS A 67 13.63 44.48 -4.52
CA HIS A 67 14.95 44.68 -3.91
C HIS A 67 16.05 44.94 -4.96
N ILE A 68 15.90 44.43 -6.18
CA ILE A 68 16.77 44.79 -7.32
C ILE A 68 16.54 46.23 -7.76
N ARG A 69 15.28 46.72 -7.74
CA ARG A 69 14.95 48.11 -8.11
C ARG A 69 15.23 49.13 -7.00
N GLN A 70 15.09 48.74 -5.75
CA GLN A 70 15.32 49.58 -4.56
C GLN A 70 16.25 48.82 -3.62
N PRO A 71 17.59 48.99 -3.77
CA PRO A 71 18.54 48.32 -2.92
C PRO A 71 18.47 48.91 -1.51
N GLU A 72 17.89 48.19 -0.56
CA GLU A 72 18.03 48.52 0.85
C GLU A 72 19.37 47.99 1.37
N PRO A 73 20.12 48.78 2.16
CA PRO A 73 21.36 48.31 2.76
C PRO A 73 21.08 47.21 3.78
N LEU A 74 21.80 46.08 3.65
CA LEU A 74 21.75 44.97 4.59
C LEU A 74 22.19 45.45 5.98
N ARG A 75 21.22 45.73 6.86
CA ARG A 75 21.47 46.26 8.20
C ARG A 75 22.20 45.27 9.10
N ASP A 76 21.82 43.99 9.07
CA ASP A 76 22.44 42.98 9.93
C ASP A 76 22.35 41.54 9.39
N PRO A 77 23.26 41.13 8.49
CA PRO A 77 23.26 39.77 7.92
C PRO A 77 23.54 38.67 8.96
N ALA A 78 24.15 39.01 10.11
CA ALA A 78 24.50 38.02 11.14
C ALA A 78 23.26 37.33 11.72
N VAL A 79 22.15 38.06 11.86
CA VAL A 79 20.88 37.53 12.36
C VAL A 79 20.34 36.41 11.46
N ASN A 80 20.40 36.59 10.14
CA ASN A 80 19.94 35.58 9.18
C ASN A 80 20.76 34.29 9.28
N TYR A 81 22.09 34.40 9.41
CA TYR A 81 22.95 33.23 9.57
C TYR A 81 22.71 32.51 10.90
N ILE A 82 22.45 33.24 11.99
CA ILE A 82 22.09 32.65 13.28
C ILE A 82 20.77 31.88 13.16
N VAL A 83 19.75 32.47 12.53
CA VAL A 83 18.44 31.82 12.32
C VAL A 83 18.60 30.54 11.48
N PHE A 84 19.38 30.58 10.39
CA PHE A 84 19.65 29.38 9.60
C PHE A 84 20.41 28.31 10.37
N GLY A 85 21.38 28.70 11.21
CA GLY A 85 22.11 27.77 12.08
C GLY A 85 21.18 27.07 13.08
N ILE A 86 20.30 27.83 13.73
CA ILE A 86 19.30 27.28 14.65
C ILE A 86 18.32 26.36 13.92
N ALA A 87 17.79 26.79 12.77
CA ALA A 87 16.88 25.98 11.96
C ALA A 87 17.53 24.66 11.52
N PHE A 88 18.79 24.70 11.07
CA PHE A 88 19.53 23.49 10.68
C PHE A 88 19.71 22.51 11.85
N LEU A 89 20.03 23.01 13.05
CA LEU A 89 20.16 22.17 14.24
C LEU A 89 18.81 21.56 14.65
N LEU A 90 17.72 22.32 14.62
CA LEU A 90 16.38 21.84 14.95
C LEU A 90 15.89 20.81 13.93
N GLU A 91 16.01 21.11 12.64
CA GLU A 91 15.59 20.21 11.56
C GLU A 91 16.43 18.91 11.59
N GLY A 92 17.74 19.04 11.79
CA GLY A 92 18.65 17.90 11.89
C GLY A 92 18.37 17.00 13.10
N THR A 93 18.07 17.59 14.26
CA THR A 93 17.71 16.82 15.47
C THR A 93 16.34 16.15 15.33
N SER A 94 15.34 16.87 14.80
CA SER A 94 14.01 16.32 14.51
C SER A 94 14.08 15.14 13.54
N TRP A 95 14.82 15.28 12.42
CA TRP A 95 15.04 14.20 11.46
C TRP A 95 15.73 12.99 12.09
N THR A 96 16.77 13.24 12.89
CA THR A 96 17.53 12.16 13.55
C THR A 96 16.66 11.40 14.56
N ILE A 97 15.88 12.12 15.37
CA ILE A 97 14.94 11.52 16.34
C ILE A 97 13.89 10.69 15.59
N ALA A 98 13.28 11.24 14.54
CA ALA A 98 12.31 10.51 13.74
C ALA A 98 12.90 9.21 13.19
N VAL A 99 14.07 9.27 12.54
CA VAL A 99 14.75 8.08 11.98
C VAL A 99 15.06 7.05 13.08
N ARG A 100 15.51 7.48 14.26
CA ARG A 100 15.80 6.59 15.40
C ARG A 100 14.53 5.95 15.97
N GLU A 101 13.48 6.73 16.18
CA GLU A 101 12.18 6.26 16.69
C GLU A 101 11.54 5.24 15.71
N PHE A 102 11.65 5.49 14.40
CA PHE A 102 11.21 4.56 13.38
C PHE A 102 12.07 3.28 13.35
N GLY A 103 13.39 3.39 13.54
CA GLY A 103 14.31 2.25 13.58
C GLY A 103 14.10 1.34 14.79
N HIS A 104 13.82 1.90 15.97
CA HIS A 104 13.57 1.13 17.18
C HIS A 104 12.24 0.35 17.17
N LYS A 105 11.27 0.76 16.32
CA LYS A 105 9.95 0.11 16.23
C LYS A 105 9.78 -0.86 15.05
N ARG A 106 10.72 -0.93 14.11
CA ARG A 106 10.59 -1.79 12.92
C ARG A 106 11.94 -2.34 12.47
N GLY A 107 12.08 -3.67 12.55
CA GLY A 107 13.23 -4.39 12.00
C GLY A 107 13.46 -4.03 10.52
N LEU A 108 14.73 -3.90 10.16
CA LEU A 108 15.30 -3.40 8.89
C LEU A 108 14.73 -4.02 7.59
N SER A 109 13.88 -5.04 7.68
CA SER A 109 13.13 -5.65 6.55
C SER A 109 11.90 -4.83 6.11
N SER A 110 11.43 -3.86 6.90
CA SER A 110 10.13 -3.20 6.67
C SER A 110 10.09 -2.16 5.53
N TRP A 111 11.23 -1.57 5.15
CA TRP A 111 11.28 -0.39 4.26
C TRP A 111 10.71 -0.61 2.85
N TRP A 112 10.82 -1.83 2.31
CA TRP A 112 10.43 -2.14 0.92
C TRP A 112 9.49 -3.35 0.78
N HIS A 113 9.27 -4.11 1.86
CA HIS A 113 8.53 -5.38 1.81
C HIS A 113 7.06 -5.28 2.24
N GLU A 114 6.64 -4.16 2.86
CA GLU A 114 5.28 -4.04 3.38
C GLU A 114 4.20 -4.19 2.30
N GLN A 115 4.34 -3.59 1.12
CA GLN A 115 3.35 -3.74 0.04
C GLN A 115 3.22 -5.18 -0.48
N ARG A 116 4.30 -5.97 -0.47
CA ARG A 116 4.30 -7.38 -0.94
C ARG A 116 3.49 -8.31 -0.04
N TYR A 117 3.41 -8.01 1.26
CA TYR A 117 2.63 -8.82 2.21
C TYR A 117 1.11 -8.60 2.08
N TYR A 118 0.69 -7.47 1.49
CA TYR A 118 -0.72 -7.12 1.28
C TYR A 118 -1.26 -7.57 -0.09
N SER A 119 -0.41 -8.00 -1.02
CA SER A 119 -0.90 -8.52 -2.29
C SER A 119 -1.54 -9.89 -2.09
N ASN A 120 -2.87 -9.92 -1.97
CA ASN A 120 -3.63 -11.15 -2.06
C ASN A 120 -3.34 -11.78 -3.43
N PHE A 121 -3.14 -13.11 -3.48
CA PHE A 121 -2.90 -13.79 -4.75
C PHE A 121 -4.05 -13.52 -5.73
N SER A 122 -3.75 -12.73 -6.77
CA SER A 122 -4.73 -12.32 -7.79
C SER A 122 -4.33 -12.99 -9.11
N PRO A 123 -4.92 -14.16 -9.43
CA PRO A 123 -4.57 -14.87 -10.65
C PRO A 123 -5.02 -14.09 -11.89
N ARG A 124 -4.25 -14.18 -12.97
CA ARG A 124 -4.63 -13.63 -14.28
C ARG A 124 -5.73 -14.50 -14.89
N LEU A 125 -6.84 -13.89 -15.27
CA LEU A 125 -8.02 -14.54 -15.89
C LEU A 125 -8.29 -14.01 -17.31
N ASP A 126 -7.42 -13.16 -17.85
CA ASP A 126 -7.57 -12.43 -19.11
C ASP A 126 -6.84 -13.08 -20.30
N HIS A 127 -6.31 -14.30 -20.15
CA HIS A 127 -5.47 -14.98 -21.13
C HIS A 127 -6.23 -15.71 -22.27
N GLY A 128 -7.56 -15.70 -22.27
CA GLY A 128 -8.39 -16.26 -23.35
C GLY A 128 -8.47 -17.81 -23.44
N ASP A 129 -7.58 -18.57 -22.78
CA ASP A 129 -7.71 -20.04 -22.69
C ASP A 129 -8.89 -20.45 -21.78
N MET A 130 -10.03 -20.75 -22.40
CA MET A 130 -11.28 -21.11 -21.72
C MET A 130 -11.18 -22.41 -20.90
N ALA A 131 -10.34 -23.37 -21.31
CA ALA A 131 -10.17 -24.63 -20.58
C ALA A 131 -9.42 -24.40 -19.27
N VAL A 132 -8.37 -23.57 -19.30
CA VAL A 132 -7.65 -23.14 -18.09
C VAL A 132 -8.52 -22.24 -17.22
N LEU A 133 -9.30 -21.34 -17.82
CA LEU A 133 -10.20 -20.43 -17.09
C LEU A 133 -11.26 -21.19 -16.28
N LYS A 134 -11.85 -22.26 -16.84
CA LYS A 134 -12.75 -23.16 -16.11
C LYS A 134 -12.09 -23.75 -14.86
N VAL A 135 -10.84 -24.22 -15.00
CA VAL A 135 -10.07 -24.77 -13.88
C VAL A 135 -9.77 -23.69 -12.84
N GLN A 136 -9.36 -22.48 -13.25
CA GLN A 136 -9.09 -21.38 -12.33
C GLN A 136 -10.33 -20.96 -11.54
N HIS A 137 -11.49 -20.83 -12.19
CA HIS A 137 -12.75 -20.53 -11.50
C HIS A 137 -13.17 -21.62 -10.54
N TRP A 138 -13.05 -22.89 -10.94
CA TRP A 138 -13.35 -24.01 -10.05
C TRP A 138 -12.43 -24.03 -8.82
N LEU A 139 -11.13 -23.79 -9.02
CA LEU A 139 -10.17 -23.70 -7.93
C LEU A 139 -10.49 -22.52 -6.98
N GLN A 140 -10.91 -21.37 -7.51
CA GLN A 140 -11.35 -20.23 -6.71
C GLN A 140 -12.61 -20.56 -5.88
N ALA A 141 -13.60 -21.20 -6.49
CA ALA A 141 -14.85 -21.56 -5.82
C ALA A 141 -14.65 -22.60 -4.71
N THR A 142 -13.75 -23.57 -4.92
CA THR A 142 -13.47 -24.64 -3.94
C THR A 142 -12.34 -24.33 -2.96
N GLY A 143 -11.66 -23.20 -3.16
CA GLY A 143 -10.45 -22.84 -2.40
C GLY A 143 -9.26 -23.78 -2.64
N ALA A 144 -9.26 -24.50 -3.76
CA ALA A 144 -8.25 -25.51 -4.13
C ALA A 144 -8.03 -26.62 -3.10
N THR A 145 -9.02 -26.93 -2.26
CA THR A 145 -8.91 -28.00 -1.24
C THR A 145 -8.78 -29.39 -1.87
N ASP A 146 -9.49 -29.66 -2.98
CA ASP A 146 -9.45 -30.94 -3.72
C ASP A 146 -8.79 -30.84 -5.11
N ALA A 147 -7.61 -30.24 -5.21
CA ALA A 147 -6.93 -29.98 -6.49
C ALA A 147 -6.16 -31.19 -7.06
N ARG A 148 -6.79 -32.37 -7.15
CA ARG A 148 -6.20 -33.55 -7.80
C ARG A 148 -6.09 -33.33 -9.32
N LEU A 149 -4.97 -33.73 -9.92
CA LEU A 149 -4.69 -33.49 -11.34
C LEU A 149 -5.77 -34.10 -12.26
N ALA A 150 -6.18 -35.34 -12.00
CA ALA A 150 -7.25 -36.01 -12.73
C ALA A 150 -8.57 -35.22 -12.73
N ARG A 151 -8.90 -34.58 -11.60
CA ARG A 151 -10.11 -33.75 -11.49
C ARG A 151 -9.99 -32.46 -12.30
N LEU A 152 -8.82 -31.82 -12.29
CA LEU A 152 -8.58 -30.62 -13.09
C LEU A 152 -8.63 -30.93 -14.59
N ALA A 153 -8.11 -32.09 -14.99
CA ALA A 153 -8.20 -32.60 -16.36
C ALA A 153 -9.66 -32.76 -16.80
N GLU A 154 -10.47 -33.43 -15.97
CA GLU A 154 -11.92 -33.59 -16.20
C GLU A 154 -12.65 -32.24 -16.35
N ILE A 155 -12.40 -31.28 -15.45
CA ILE A 155 -13.01 -29.93 -15.50
C ILE A 155 -12.62 -29.18 -16.78
N SER A 156 -11.37 -29.31 -17.20
CA SER A 156 -10.86 -28.65 -18.40
C SER A 156 -11.32 -29.32 -19.71
N GLY A 157 -11.73 -30.59 -19.66
CA GLY A 157 -11.96 -31.44 -20.83
C GLY A 157 -10.68 -31.79 -21.59
N LEU A 158 -9.51 -31.68 -20.94
CA LEU A 158 -8.20 -31.94 -21.53
C LEU A 158 -7.51 -33.10 -20.83
N GLU A 159 -6.62 -33.77 -21.56
CA GLU A 159 -5.66 -34.70 -20.96
C GLU A 159 -4.70 -33.97 -19.99
N GLU A 160 -4.26 -34.66 -18.93
CA GLU A 160 -3.41 -34.11 -17.86
C GLU A 160 -2.17 -33.38 -18.40
N ARG A 161 -1.43 -34.00 -19.32
CA ARG A 161 -0.21 -33.41 -19.90
C ARG A 161 -0.49 -32.12 -20.67
N THR A 162 -1.59 -32.11 -21.43
CA THR A 162 -2.00 -30.94 -22.21
C THR A 162 -2.45 -29.82 -21.30
N LEU A 163 -3.21 -30.14 -20.26
CA LEU A 163 -3.62 -29.19 -19.22
C LEU A 163 -2.39 -28.56 -18.56
N LEU A 164 -1.46 -29.36 -18.03
CA LEU A 164 -0.27 -28.84 -17.34
C LEU A 164 0.53 -27.87 -18.22
N ARG A 165 0.75 -28.25 -19.49
CA ARG A 165 1.49 -27.42 -20.45
C ARG A 165 0.77 -26.10 -20.71
N ARG A 166 -0.54 -26.12 -20.98
CA ARG A 166 -1.33 -24.91 -21.24
C ARG A 166 -1.44 -24.04 -19.99
N PHE A 167 -1.66 -24.64 -18.84
CA PHE A 167 -1.77 -23.96 -17.55
C PHE A 167 -0.51 -23.15 -17.23
N ILE A 168 0.68 -23.74 -17.39
CA ILE A 168 1.94 -23.00 -17.22
C ILE A 168 2.08 -21.91 -18.27
N LYS A 169 1.76 -22.20 -19.54
CA LYS A 169 1.87 -21.23 -20.64
C LYS A 169 1.06 -19.95 -20.38
N VAL A 170 -0.14 -20.06 -19.82
CA VAL A 170 -1.04 -18.92 -19.63
C VAL A 170 -0.96 -18.29 -18.24
N THR A 171 -0.67 -19.08 -17.20
CA THR A 171 -0.61 -18.56 -15.81
C THR A 171 0.81 -18.25 -15.35
N GLY A 172 1.84 -18.77 -16.02
CA GLY A 172 3.24 -18.71 -15.58
C GLY A 172 3.55 -19.59 -14.36
N LEU A 173 2.58 -20.38 -13.89
CA LEU A 173 2.68 -21.20 -12.68
C LEU A 173 2.33 -22.65 -12.97
N THR A 174 2.94 -23.57 -12.21
CA THR A 174 2.45 -24.95 -12.15
C THR A 174 1.09 -24.99 -11.44
N SER A 175 0.25 -25.96 -11.77
CA SER A 175 -1.05 -26.16 -11.10
C SER A 175 -0.87 -26.30 -9.58
N ILE A 176 0.17 -27.00 -9.13
CA ILE A 176 0.53 -27.16 -7.72
C ILE A 176 0.86 -25.80 -7.08
N ASN A 177 1.75 -25.01 -7.68
CA ASN A 177 2.13 -23.70 -7.14
C ASN A 177 0.95 -22.73 -7.11
N TYR A 178 0.08 -22.80 -8.13
CA TYR A 178 -1.15 -22.02 -8.18
C TYR A 178 -2.07 -22.37 -7.01
N CYS A 179 -2.32 -23.66 -6.78
CA CYS A 179 -3.16 -24.12 -5.67
C CYS A 179 -2.57 -23.74 -4.31
N GLN A 180 -1.26 -23.88 -4.12
CA GLN A 180 -0.57 -23.47 -2.90
C GLN A 180 -0.75 -21.96 -2.61
N ARG A 181 -0.59 -21.11 -3.63
CA ARG A 181 -0.80 -19.66 -3.49
C ARG A 181 -2.25 -19.31 -3.18
N LEU A 182 -3.20 -20.00 -3.81
CA LEU A 182 -4.62 -19.79 -3.56
C LEU A 182 -5.02 -20.20 -2.13
N ARG A 183 -4.54 -21.35 -1.66
CA ARG A 183 -4.78 -21.81 -0.28
C ARG A 183 -4.19 -20.85 0.75
N VAL A 184 -2.98 -20.32 0.50
CA VAL A 184 -2.38 -19.31 1.37
C VAL A 184 -3.18 -18.01 1.38
N ALA A 185 -3.68 -17.55 0.22
CA ALA A 185 -4.54 -16.37 0.16
C ALA A 185 -5.84 -16.55 0.94
N ASN A 186 -6.48 -17.72 0.82
CA ASN A 186 -7.66 -18.06 1.61
C ASN A 186 -7.34 -18.12 3.12
N ALA A 187 -6.19 -18.67 3.48
CA ALA A 187 -5.75 -18.69 4.88
C ALA A 187 -5.49 -17.28 5.43
N GLN A 188 -4.94 -16.37 4.63
CA GLN A 188 -4.77 -14.96 4.99
C GLN A 188 -6.13 -14.28 5.21
N GLU A 189 -7.12 -14.55 4.36
CA GLU A 189 -8.49 -14.05 4.52
C GLU A 189 -9.14 -14.58 5.80
N LEU A 190 -9.10 -15.91 6.02
CA LEU A 190 -9.59 -16.54 7.25
C LEU A 190 -8.89 -16.00 8.50
N ARG A 191 -7.59 -15.69 8.40
CA ARG A 191 -6.82 -15.14 9.52
C ARG A 191 -7.18 -13.69 9.82
N ARG A 192 -7.64 -12.93 8.83
CA ARG A 192 -8.12 -11.55 8.98
C ARG A 192 -9.55 -11.51 9.51
N SER A 193 -10.43 -12.40 9.04
CA SER A 193 -11.84 -12.42 9.42
C SER A 193 -12.14 -13.23 10.69
N SER A 194 -11.22 -14.09 11.15
CA SER A 194 -11.45 -14.98 12.28
C SER A 194 -10.31 -15.06 13.29
N VAL A 195 -10.66 -15.47 14.52
CA VAL A 195 -9.71 -15.69 15.62
C VAL A 195 -9.17 -17.13 15.67
N LEU A 196 -9.54 -17.97 14.68
CA LEU A 196 -9.27 -19.41 14.68
C LEU A 196 -7.77 -19.73 14.82
N PRO A 197 -7.40 -20.80 15.57
CA PRO A 197 -6.01 -21.23 15.66
C PRO A 197 -5.47 -21.59 14.27
N ILE A 198 -4.16 -21.42 14.09
CA ILE A 198 -3.54 -21.63 12.77
C ILE A 198 -3.71 -23.07 12.27
N ASP A 199 -3.74 -24.02 13.20
CA ASP A 199 -3.87 -25.44 12.93
C ASP A 199 -5.25 -25.75 12.31
N ARG A 200 -6.31 -25.07 12.79
CA ARG A 200 -7.65 -25.18 12.21
C ARG A 200 -7.73 -24.55 10.82
N ILE A 201 -7.11 -23.38 10.64
CA ILE A 201 -7.04 -22.72 9.33
C ILE A 201 -6.30 -23.60 8.32
N ALA A 202 -5.23 -24.29 8.75
CA ALA A 202 -4.49 -25.21 7.89
C ALA A 202 -5.39 -26.36 7.40
N TRP A 203 -6.21 -26.92 8.28
CA TRP A 203 -7.22 -27.92 7.91
C TRP A 203 -8.27 -27.36 6.94
N ASP A 204 -8.83 -26.19 7.24
CA ASP A 204 -9.89 -25.56 6.43
C ASP A 204 -9.40 -25.23 5.00
N VAL A 205 -8.11 -24.93 4.83
CA VAL A 205 -7.50 -24.69 3.50
C VAL A 205 -6.93 -25.96 2.86
N GLY A 206 -7.20 -27.14 3.41
CA GLY A 206 -6.88 -28.44 2.79
C GLY A 206 -5.47 -28.98 3.05
N TYR A 207 -4.86 -28.64 4.18
CA TYR A 207 -3.62 -29.25 4.65
C TYR A 207 -3.88 -30.18 5.83
N ALA A 208 -3.49 -31.45 5.69
CA ALA A 208 -3.50 -32.41 6.79
C ALA A 208 -2.35 -32.18 7.78
N ASP A 209 -1.19 -31.72 7.28
CA ASP A 209 -0.03 -31.36 8.12
C ASP A 209 0.12 -29.84 8.25
N THR A 210 -0.08 -29.38 9.48
CA THR A 210 0.07 -27.97 9.85
C THR A 210 1.51 -27.50 9.74
N SER A 211 2.51 -28.36 9.96
CA SER A 211 3.93 -27.98 9.88
C SER A 211 4.32 -27.63 8.44
N SER A 212 3.87 -28.45 7.49
CA SER A 212 4.02 -28.19 6.06
C SER A 212 3.32 -26.89 5.64
N PHE A 213 2.11 -26.65 6.15
CA PHE A 213 1.41 -25.40 5.90
C PHE A 213 2.16 -24.18 6.45
N ARG A 214 2.65 -24.23 7.70
CA ARG A 214 3.44 -23.13 8.29
C ARG A 214 4.69 -22.81 7.47
N LYS A 215 5.42 -23.82 7.03
CA LYS A 215 6.60 -23.65 6.14
C LYS A 215 6.22 -23.00 4.81
N LEU A 216 5.11 -23.44 4.21
CA LEU A 216 4.62 -22.86 2.96
C LEU A 216 4.15 -21.41 3.14
N PHE A 217 3.43 -21.14 4.22
CA PHE A 217 2.95 -19.81 4.57
C PHE A 217 4.14 -18.85 4.73
N VAL A 218 5.17 -19.23 5.48
CA VAL A 218 6.40 -18.43 5.60
C VAL A 218 7.10 -18.26 4.26
N ARG A 219 7.14 -19.29 3.41
CA ARG A 219 7.78 -19.19 2.09
C ARG A 219 7.05 -18.20 1.16
N ILE A 220 5.72 -18.18 1.18
CA ILE A 220 4.90 -17.35 0.28
C ILE A 220 4.70 -15.95 0.86
N VAL A 221 4.41 -15.86 2.16
CA VAL A 221 4.05 -14.62 2.87
C VAL A 221 5.27 -13.98 3.53
N GLY A 222 6.41 -14.65 3.70
CA GLY A 222 7.61 -14.09 4.33
C GLY A 222 7.50 -13.84 5.84
N LEU A 223 6.35 -14.13 6.46
CA LEU A 223 6.08 -13.96 7.88
C LEU A 223 5.51 -15.25 8.46
N THR A 224 5.72 -15.47 9.76
CA THR A 224 5.02 -16.54 10.46
C THR A 224 3.54 -16.20 10.61
N PRO A 225 2.65 -17.20 10.70
CA PRO A 225 1.22 -16.94 10.93
C PRO A 225 0.89 -16.20 12.24
N GLY A 226 1.80 -16.26 13.22
CA GLY A 226 1.71 -15.51 14.48
C GLY A 226 2.01 -14.01 14.27
N GLU A 227 3.14 -13.70 13.64
CA GLU A 227 3.52 -12.33 13.27
C GLU A 227 2.48 -11.70 12.33
N TYR A 228 1.97 -12.47 11.37
CA TYR A 228 0.89 -12.04 10.50
C TYR A 228 -0.37 -11.68 11.31
N ARG A 229 -0.72 -12.42 12.36
CA ARG A 229 -1.87 -12.03 13.21
C ARG A 229 -1.59 -10.73 13.97
N LEU A 230 -0.44 -10.63 14.63
CA LEU A 230 -0.09 -9.46 15.44
C LEU A 230 -0.11 -8.18 14.62
N ARG A 231 0.39 -8.25 13.39
CA ARG A 231 0.48 -7.09 12.50
C ARG A 231 -0.87 -6.59 11.98
N PHE A 232 -1.85 -7.49 11.81
CA PHE A 232 -3.17 -7.16 11.28
C PHE A 232 -4.23 -6.95 12.38
N ARG A 233 -3.94 -7.30 13.65
CA ARG A 233 -4.83 -7.05 14.80
C ARG A 233 -4.66 -5.65 15.41
N GLY A 234 -3.56 -4.95 15.08
CA GLY A 234 -3.25 -3.60 15.58
C GLY A 234 -3.77 -2.46 14.71
N ARG A 235 -4.78 -2.71 13.85
CA ARG A 235 -5.50 -1.71 13.08
C ARG A 235 -7.00 -1.88 13.29
#